data_AF-A0A367Z1F5-F1
#
_entry.id   AF-A0A367Z1F5-F1
#
_cell.length_a   1.000
_cell.length_b   1.000
_cell.length_c   1.000
_cell.angle_alpha   90.00
_cell.angle_beta   90.00
_cell.angle_gamma   90.00
#
_symmetry.space_group_name_H-M   'P 1'
#
loop_
_entity.id
_entity.type
_entity.pdbx_description
1 polymer ?
#
loop_
_entity_poly.entity_id
_entity_poly.type
_entity_poly.pdbx_seq_one_letter_code
_entity_poly.pdbx_strand_id
1 'polypeptide(L)'
;MHLAQSERAALCDLLDSVGPAAPTLCGSWTTHDLAAHLWVRETDPLGAPGIVAKPLAGLTEKRMSETKERWEYAELVDKIRKGPARFSVFALPGVDEPANATEFLVHHEDVRRAGPDPAPPRDLGAETEDWVWRRLKLLGRAFFRRAPVGVVLERSDGDGRASGEDRQLRVSSGADTVTLVGRPSELLLYGHGRGAVADLQVIGEEEPVRALTDADFSL
;
A
#
# COMPACT_ATOMS: atom_id res chain seq x y z
N MET A 1 -18.53 0.20 -5.80
CA MET A 1 -17.28 -0.49 -5.44
C MET A 1 -17.14 -0.61 -3.92
N HIS A 2 -16.85 -1.80 -3.38
CA HIS A 2 -16.49 -2.02 -1.96
C HIS A 2 -15.05 -2.55 -1.86
N LEU A 3 -14.10 -1.80 -2.41
CA LEU A 3 -12.73 -2.27 -2.64
C LEU A 3 -12.04 -2.73 -1.35
N ALA A 4 -12.22 -2.00 -0.24
CA ALA A 4 -11.65 -2.39 1.05
C ALA A 4 -12.15 -3.76 1.52
N GLN A 5 -13.44 -4.05 1.35
CA GLN A 5 -14.03 -5.32 1.76
C GLN A 5 -13.55 -6.48 0.87
N SER A 6 -13.50 -6.27 -0.44
CA SER A 6 -13.05 -7.30 -1.38
C SER A 6 -11.56 -7.61 -1.23
N GLU A 7 -10.71 -6.58 -1.10
CA GLU A 7 -9.27 -6.77 -0.89
C GLU A 7 -8.98 -7.41 0.47
N ARG A 8 -9.70 -7.01 1.54
CA ARG A 8 -9.61 -7.69 2.84
C ARG A 8 -9.93 -9.17 2.75
N ALA A 9 -11.06 -9.52 2.13
CA ALA A 9 -11.48 -10.91 2.02
C ALA A 9 -10.44 -11.75 1.26
N ALA A 10 -9.99 -11.24 0.10
CA ALA A 10 -8.98 -11.91 -0.72
C ALA A 10 -7.62 -12.02 -0.02
N LEU A 11 -7.20 -10.98 0.71
CA LEU A 11 -5.98 -11.03 1.51
C LEU A 11 -6.08 -12.07 2.62
N CYS A 12 -7.21 -12.14 3.35
CA CYS A 12 -7.39 -13.17 4.36
C CYS A 12 -7.36 -14.59 3.77
N ASP A 13 -7.97 -14.81 2.60
CA ASP A 13 -7.88 -16.10 1.90
C ASP A 13 -6.44 -16.44 1.53
N LEU A 14 -5.67 -15.45 1.06
CA LEU A 14 -4.25 -15.64 0.76
C LEU A 14 -3.43 -15.94 2.01
N LEU A 15 -3.64 -15.20 3.11
CA LEU A 15 -2.99 -15.42 4.40
C LEU A 15 -3.22 -16.86 4.90
N ASP A 16 -4.47 -17.33 4.85
CA ASP A 16 -4.81 -18.72 5.22
C ASP A 16 -4.06 -19.74 4.33
N SER A 17 -3.87 -19.44 3.05
CA SER A 17 -3.19 -20.35 2.11
C SER A 17 -1.67 -20.41 2.28
N VAL A 18 -1.01 -19.29 2.63
CA VAL A 18 0.46 -19.20 2.69
C VAL A 18 0.99 -19.49 4.10
N GLY A 19 0.15 -19.34 5.13
CA GLY A 19 0.48 -19.61 6.52
C GLY A 19 1.35 -18.51 7.18
N PRO A 20 1.64 -18.63 8.49
CA PRO A 20 2.15 -17.54 9.33
C PRO A 20 3.61 -17.11 9.10
N ALA A 21 4.41 -17.97 8.46
CA ALA A 21 5.85 -17.75 8.28
C ALA A 21 6.20 -17.29 6.86
N ALA A 22 5.21 -17.13 5.98
CA ALA A 22 5.46 -16.69 4.62
C ALA A 22 6.06 -15.27 4.60
N PRO A 23 6.99 -14.99 3.66
CA PRO A 23 7.60 -13.67 3.54
C PRO A 23 6.59 -12.65 3.02
N THR A 24 6.90 -11.37 3.25
CA THR A 24 6.16 -10.23 2.69
C THR A 24 7.15 -9.25 2.07
N LEU A 25 6.66 -8.26 1.32
CA LEU A 25 7.48 -7.14 0.87
C LEU A 25 7.73 -6.08 1.97
N CYS A 26 7.19 -6.27 3.17
CA CYS A 26 7.39 -5.40 4.33
C CYS A 26 8.72 -5.72 5.05
N GLY A 27 9.84 -5.78 4.32
CA GLY A 27 11.15 -6.06 4.88
C GLY A 27 11.22 -7.44 5.53
N SER A 28 11.52 -7.49 6.84
CA SER A 28 11.65 -8.75 7.59
C SER A 28 10.33 -9.32 8.11
N TRP A 29 9.19 -8.72 7.78
CA TRP A 29 7.89 -9.16 8.28
C TRP A 29 7.46 -10.47 7.66
N THR A 30 7.03 -11.37 8.54
CA THR A 30 6.22 -12.52 8.16
C THR A 30 4.77 -12.11 7.93
N THR A 31 3.98 -12.98 7.31
CA THR A 31 2.52 -12.81 7.23
C THR A 31 1.84 -12.73 8.60
N HIS A 32 2.39 -13.31 9.67
CA HIS A 32 1.88 -13.12 11.02
C HIS A 32 2.14 -11.70 11.55
N ASP A 33 3.31 -11.12 11.23
CA ASP A 33 3.59 -9.71 11.53
C ASP A 33 2.64 -8.81 10.73
N LEU A 34 2.44 -9.09 9.45
CA LEU A 34 1.48 -8.35 8.63
C LEU A 34 0.06 -8.43 9.19
N ALA A 35 -0.42 -9.61 9.57
CA ALA A 35 -1.74 -9.76 10.17
C ALA A 35 -1.86 -8.95 11.48
N ALA A 36 -0.83 -8.96 12.33
CA ALA A 36 -0.80 -8.16 13.54
C ALA A 36 -0.83 -6.65 13.23
N HIS A 37 -0.12 -6.22 12.19
CA HIS A 37 -0.16 -4.84 11.72
C HIS A 37 -1.57 -4.42 11.29
N LEU A 38 -2.21 -5.18 10.40
CA LEU A 38 -3.57 -4.90 9.91
C LEU A 38 -4.55 -4.74 11.09
N TRP A 39 -4.46 -5.65 12.07
CA TRP A 39 -5.31 -5.65 13.25
C TRP A 39 -5.05 -4.46 14.19
N VAL A 40 -3.80 -4.19 14.54
CA VAL A 40 -3.43 -3.07 15.43
C VAL A 40 -3.81 -1.75 14.78
N ARG A 41 -3.55 -1.60 13.48
CA ARG A 41 -3.92 -0.42 12.70
C ARG A 41 -5.42 -0.16 12.81
N GLU A 42 -6.22 -1.20 12.64
CA GLU A 42 -7.67 -1.08 12.61
C GLU A 42 -8.31 -0.93 14.00
N THR A 43 -7.71 -1.46 15.06
CA THR A 43 -8.42 -1.60 16.36
C THR A 43 -7.79 -0.85 17.53
N ASP A 44 -6.54 -0.39 17.40
CA ASP A 44 -5.84 0.30 18.47
C ASP A 44 -5.69 1.80 18.15
N PRO A 45 -6.58 2.67 18.67
CA PRO A 45 -6.46 4.12 18.49
C PRO A 45 -5.17 4.71 19.10
N LEU A 46 -4.50 4.01 20.02
CA LEU A 46 -3.22 4.43 20.60
C LEU A 46 -2.01 3.90 19.81
N GLY A 47 -2.15 2.75 19.14
CA GLY A 47 -1.12 2.13 18.31
C GLY A 47 -1.09 2.63 16.85
N ALA A 48 -2.25 3.01 16.30
CA ALA A 48 -2.39 3.50 14.93
C ALA A 48 -1.57 4.77 14.61
N PRO A 49 -1.39 5.75 15.52
CA PRO A 49 -0.54 6.90 15.26
C PRO A 49 0.94 6.53 15.03
N GLY A 50 1.43 5.43 15.60
CA GLY A 50 2.82 4.98 15.41
C GLY A 50 3.12 4.35 14.06
N ILE A 51 2.08 3.98 13.32
CA ILE A 51 2.18 3.52 11.92
C ILE A 51 2.51 4.69 10.98
N VAL A 52 2.11 5.91 11.34
CA VAL A 52 2.31 7.11 10.50
C VAL A 52 3.45 8.00 11.04
N ALA A 53 3.72 7.92 12.35
CA ALA A 53 4.75 8.72 13.03
C ALA A 53 5.91 7.85 13.53
N LYS A 54 7.04 7.88 12.81
CA LYS A 54 8.30 7.18 13.15
C LYS A 54 8.73 7.26 14.64
N PRO A 55 8.55 8.38 15.38
CA PRO A 55 8.88 8.43 16.81
C PRO A 55 8.08 7.48 17.71
N LEU A 56 6.98 6.93 17.21
CA LEU A 56 6.09 6.00 17.92
C LEU A 56 6.19 4.56 17.40
N ALA A 57 7.16 4.25 16.52
CA ALA A 57 7.33 2.92 15.93
C ALA A 57 7.50 1.81 16.98
N GLY A 58 8.24 2.08 18.07
CA GLY A 58 8.41 1.12 19.17
C GLY A 58 7.10 0.79 19.93
N LEU A 59 6.11 1.69 19.93
CA LEU A 59 4.78 1.39 20.46
C LEU A 59 4.02 0.44 19.54
N THR A 60 4.08 0.66 18.23
CA THR A 60 3.45 -0.21 17.23
C THR A 60 4.06 -1.61 17.25
N GLU A 61 5.39 -1.74 17.29
CA GLU A 61 6.08 -3.03 17.42
C GLU A 61 5.64 -3.79 18.67
N LYS A 62 5.58 -3.10 19.82
CA LYS A 62 5.09 -3.69 21.07
C LYS A 62 3.65 -4.19 20.93
N ARG A 63 2.76 -3.39 20.35
CA ARG A 63 1.35 -3.78 20.13
C ARG A 63 1.20 -4.96 19.18
N MET A 64 2.03 -5.03 18.15
CA MET A 64 2.08 -6.18 17.25
C MET A 64 2.56 -7.44 17.98
N SER A 65 3.59 -7.34 18.83
CA SER A 65 4.04 -8.45 19.68
C SER A 65 2.93 -8.93 20.62
N GLU A 66 2.30 -8.01 21.36
CA GLU A 66 1.18 -8.32 22.27
C GLU A 66 0.00 -8.97 21.51
N THR A 67 -0.26 -8.53 20.27
CA THR A 67 -1.29 -9.10 19.39
C THR A 67 -0.98 -10.54 19.00
N LYS A 68 0.27 -10.82 18.62
CA LYS A 68 0.74 -12.17 18.25
C LYS A 68 0.81 -13.12 19.44
N GLU A 69 1.08 -12.60 20.65
CA GLU A 69 1.03 -13.39 21.89
C GLU A 69 -0.41 -13.70 22.32
N ARG A 70 -1.35 -12.83 21.97
CA ARG A 70 -2.75 -12.94 22.37
C ARG A 70 -3.57 -13.88 21.49
N TRP A 71 -3.27 -13.95 20.19
CA TRP A 71 -4.05 -14.73 19.22
C TRP A 71 -3.16 -15.58 18.35
N GLU A 72 -3.59 -16.82 18.16
CA GLU A 72 -3.02 -17.68 17.13
C GLU A 72 -3.29 -17.11 15.74
N TYR A 73 -2.39 -17.37 14.79
CA TYR A 73 -2.44 -16.78 13.45
C TYR A 73 -3.81 -16.92 12.77
N ALA A 74 -4.36 -18.14 12.75
CA ALA A 74 -5.66 -18.40 12.13
C ALA A 74 -6.81 -17.63 12.82
N GLU A 75 -6.76 -17.49 14.15
CA GLU A 75 -7.75 -16.69 14.88
C GLU A 75 -7.62 -15.19 14.55
N LEU A 76 -6.40 -14.69 14.39
CA LEU A 76 -6.15 -13.31 14.02
C LEU A 76 -6.63 -13.01 12.59
N VAL A 77 -6.37 -13.91 11.64
CA VAL A 77 -6.87 -13.79 10.25
C VAL A 77 -8.40 -13.78 10.21
N ASP A 78 -9.07 -14.66 10.96
CA ASP A 78 -10.54 -14.68 11.07
C ASP A 78 -11.10 -13.39 11.68
N LYS A 79 -10.40 -12.80 12.66
CA LYS A 79 -10.78 -11.49 13.21
C LYS A 79 -10.66 -10.38 12.19
N ILE A 80 -9.56 -10.31 11.46
CA ILE A 80 -9.37 -9.32 10.39
C ILE A 80 -10.45 -9.49 9.32
N ARG A 81 -10.75 -10.73 8.91
CA ARG A 81 -11.78 -11.05 7.92
C ARG A 81 -13.16 -10.50 8.30
N LYS A 82 -13.50 -10.52 9.60
CA LYS A 82 -14.78 -10.01 10.13
C LYS A 82 -14.87 -8.48 10.21
N GLY A 83 -13.76 -7.77 10.06
CA GLY A 83 -13.70 -6.31 10.12
C GLY A 83 -13.67 -5.75 11.55
N PRO A 84 -13.63 -4.42 11.68
CA PRO A 84 -13.37 -3.77 12.96
C PRO A 84 -14.46 -4.09 13.99
N ALA A 85 -14.05 -4.27 15.26
CA ALA A 85 -14.98 -4.27 16.38
C ALA A 85 -15.74 -2.92 16.43
N ARG A 86 -17.00 -2.94 16.91
CA ARG A 86 -17.96 -1.81 16.92
C ARG A 86 -17.45 -0.46 17.48
N PHE A 87 -16.28 -0.41 18.09
CA PHE A 87 -15.69 0.78 18.73
C PHE A 87 -14.37 1.26 18.10
N SER A 88 -14.01 0.76 16.91
CA SER A 88 -12.85 1.29 16.19
C SER A 88 -13.09 2.74 15.72
N VAL A 89 -12.05 3.58 15.72
CA VAL A 89 -12.03 4.89 15.03
C VAL A 89 -12.29 4.77 13.52
N PHE A 90 -12.02 3.60 12.97
CA PHE A 90 -12.35 3.21 11.60
C PHE A 90 -13.83 2.78 11.46
N ALA A 91 -14.56 2.50 12.54
CA ALA A 91 -16.02 2.27 12.45
C ALA A 91 -16.83 3.56 12.16
N LEU A 92 -16.18 4.73 12.02
CA LEU A 92 -16.83 6.00 11.68
C LEU A 92 -17.11 6.10 10.17
N PRO A 93 -18.37 6.25 9.74
CA PRO A 93 -18.72 6.39 8.32
C PRO A 93 -18.00 7.58 7.66
N GLY A 94 -17.29 7.33 6.56
CA GLY A 94 -16.75 8.38 5.68
C GLY A 94 -15.25 8.70 5.78
N VAL A 95 -14.55 8.23 6.81
CA VAL A 95 -13.07 8.34 6.92
C VAL A 95 -12.37 7.00 6.61
N ASP A 96 -13.11 5.91 6.79
CA ASP A 96 -12.56 4.56 6.89
C ASP A 96 -12.27 3.87 5.55
N GLU A 97 -13.27 3.85 4.66
CA GLU A 97 -13.25 3.03 3.46
C GLU A 97 -12.07 3.34 2.52
N PRO A 98 -11.71 4.61 2.23
CA PRO A 98 -10.63 4.87 1.27
C PRO A 98 -9.23 4.60 1.81
N ALA A 99 -9.01 4.81 3.11
CA ALA A 99 -7.75 4.52 3.76
C ALA A 99 -7.54 3.01 3.86
N ASN A 100 -8.58 2.26 4.24
CA ASN A 100 -8.54 0.80 4.27
C ASN A 100 -8.39 0.20 2.88
N ALA A 101 -9.09 0.73 1.86
CA ALA A 101 -8.96 0.22 0.50
C ALA A 101 -7.52 0.33 -0.03
N THR A 102 -6.83 1.43 0.27
CA THR A 102 -5.42 1.59 -0.11
C THR A 102 -4.55 0.56 0.61
N GLU A 103 -4.76 0.41 1.92
CA GLU A 103 -3.94 -0.44 2.77
C GLU A 103 -4.11 -1.93 2.45
N PHE A 104 -5.34 -2.42 2.33
CA PHE A 104 -5.60 -3.81 1.97
C PHE A 104 -5.09 -4.12 0.56
N LEU A 105 -5.23 -3.19 -0.40
CA LEU A 105 -4.69 -3.39 -1.75
C LEU A 105 -3.17 -3.53 -1.74
N VAL A 106 -2.46 -2.64 -1.06
CA VAL A 106 -0.98 -2.68 -1.00
C VAL A 106 -0.50 -3.93 -0.27
N HIS A 107 -1.06 -4.25 0.89
CA HIS A 107 -0.64 -5.41 1.66
C HIS A 107 -1.06 -6.75 1.05
N HIS A 108 -2.10 -6.75 0.23
CA HIS A 108 -2.39 -7.91 -0.60
C HIS A 108 -1.29 -8.17 -1.63
N GLU A 109 -0.79 -7.12 -2.30
CA GLU A 109 0.36 -7.25 -3.18
C GLU A 109 1.66 -7.57 -2.44
N ASP A 110 1.83 -7.08 -1.19
CA ASP A 110 2.99 -7.42 -0.35
C ASP A 110 3.09 -8.91 -0.05
N VAL A 111 1.98 -9.65 -0.01
CA VAL A 111 1.99 -11.11 0.14
C VAL A 111 2.07 -11.80 -1.21
N ARG A 112 1.31 -11.36 -2.22
CA ARG A 112 1.28 -12.00 -3.55
C ARG A 112 2.62 -11.96 -4.28
N ARG A 113 3.38 -10.87 -4.12
CA ARG A 113 4.63 -10.64 -4.85
C ARG A 113 5.88 -10.89 -4.01
N ALA A 114 5.73 -11.47 -2.82
CA ALA A 114 6.85 -11.84 -1.98
C ALA A 114 7.33 -13.27 -2.25
N GLY A 115 8.55 -13.56 -1.78
CA GLY A 115 9.12 -14.90 -1.83
C GLY A 115 9.72 -15.28 -3.19
N PRO A 116 10.04 -16.56 -3.39
CA PRO A 116 10.80 -17.04 -4.54
C PRO A 116 10.00 -17.13 -5.85
N ASP A 117 8.66 -17.13 -5.77
CA ASP A 117 7.75 -17.22 -6.92
C ASP A 117 6.73 -16.07 -6.88
N PRO A 118 7.17 -14.83 -7.16
CA PRO A 118 6.32 -13.66 -7.08
C PRO A 118 5.24 -13.68 -8.16
N ALA A 119 3.98 -13.47 -7.76
CA ALA A 119 2.88 -13.42 -8.71
C ALA A 119 2.98 -12.19 -9.64
N PRO A 120 2.50 -12.30 -10.90
CA PRO A 120 2.47 -11.15 -11.80
C PRO A 120 1.46 -10.09 -11.36
N PRO A 121 1.56 -8.86 -11.91
CA PRO A 121 0.57 -7.81 -11.73
C PRO A 121 -0.85 -8.27 -12.04
N ARG A 122 -1.83 -7.81 -11.24
CA ARG A 122 -3.25 -8.14 -11.46
C ARG A 122 -3.88 -7.25 -12.51
N ASP A 123 -4.89 -7.78 -13.16
CA ASP A 123 -5.87 -6.95 -13.85
C ASP A 123 -7.00 -6.57 -12.89
N LEU A 124 -6.96 -5.35 -12.34
CA LEU A 124 -7.94 -4.85 -11.37
C LEU A 124 -9.21 -4.29 -12.02
N GLY A 125 -9.21 -4.13 -13.35
CA GLY A 125 -10.26 -3.48 -14.11
C GLY A 125 -10.29 -1.95 -13.96
N ALA A 126 -10.90 -1.29 -14.95
CA ALA A 126 -10.89 0.16 -15.07
C ALA A 126 -11.49 0.90 -13.85
N GLU A 127 -12.56 0.39 -13.24
CA GLU A 127 -13.20 1.02 -12.07
C GLU A 127 -12.22 1.16 -10.89
N THR A 128 -11.44 0.12 -10.61
CA THR A 128 -10.45 0.10 -9.53
C THR A 128 -9.27 1.01 -9.85
N GLU A 129 -8.73 0.92 -11.07
CA GLU A 129 -7.61 1.77 -11.49
C GLU A 129 -7.98 3.26 -11.48
N ASP A 130 -9.19 3.63 -11.91
CA ASP A 130 -9.71 4.99 -11.82
C ASP A 130 -9.88 5.46 -10.38
N TRP A 131 -10.27 4.56 -9.47
CA TRP A 131 -10.31 4.87 -8.04
C TRP A 131 -8.91 5.13 -7.49
N VAL A 132 -7.92 4.28 -7.82
CA VAL A 132 -6.52 4.47 -7.39
C VAL A 132 -5.95 5.77 -7.98
N TRP A 133 -6.25 6.09 -9.24
CA TRP A 133 -5.80 7.34 -9.86
C TRP A 133 -6.34 8.57 -9.13
N ARG A 134 -7.62 8.57 -8.74
CA ARG A 134 -8.19 9.63 -7.90
C ARG A 134 -7.52 9.72 -6.53
N ARG A 135 -7.14 8.57 -5.95
CA ARG A 135 -6.40 8.52 -4.68
C ARG A 135 -5.00 9.12 -4.81
N LEU A 136 -4.30 8.83 -5.91
CA LEU A 136 -3.01 9.44 -6.25
C LEU A 136 -3.14 10.95 -6.47
N LYS A 137 -4.18 11.43 -7.17
CA LYS A 137 -4.46 12.87 -7.31
C LYS A 137 -4.61 13.55 -5.95
N LEU A 138 -5.24 12.88 -4.98
CA LEU A 138 -5.47 13.43 -3.64
C LEU A 138 -4.22 13.37 -2.74
N LEU A 139 -3.49 12.25 -2.74
CA LEU A 139 -2.45 11.95 -1.74
C LEU A 139 -1.04 11.77 -2.31
N GLY A 140 -0.86 11.81 -3.63
CA GLY A 140 0.42 11.54 -4.28
C GLY A 140 1.54 12.41 -3.74
N ARG A 141 1.29 13.69 -3.47
CA ARG A 141 2.28 14.58 -2.82
C ARG A 141 2.73 14.10 -1.44
N ALA A 142 1.85 13.46 -0.68
CA ALA A 142 2.19 12.91 0.63
C ALA A 142 3.04 11.63 0.50
N PHE A 143 2.70 10.76 -0.46
CA PHE A 143 3.46 9.54 -0.74
C PHE A 143 4.88 9.85 -1.23
N PHE A 144 5.01 10.84 -2.12
CA PHE A 144 6.29 11.24 -2.71
C PHE A 144 7.00 12.38 -1.96
N ARG A 145 6.59 12.71 -0.73
CA ARG A 145 7.16 13.85 0.04
C ARG A 145 8.66 13.75 0.34
N ARG A 146 9.22 12.53 0.27
CA ARG A 146 10.66 12.25 0.46
C ARG A 146 11.43 12.13 -0.85
N ALA A 147 10.79 12.34 -2.01
CA ALA A 147 11.46 12.25 -3.29
C ALA A 147 12.56 13.33 -3.37
N PRO A 148 13.80 12.97 -3.73
CA PRO A 148 14.91 13.93 -3.85
C PRO A 148 14.84 14.74 -5.16
N VAL A 149 13.94 14.37 -6.07
CA VAL A 149 13.77 14.95 -7.41
C VAL A 149 12.31 15.34 -7.66
N GLY A 150 12.06 16.06 -8.76
CA GLY A 150 10.71 16.23 -9.29
C GLY A 150 10.16 14.89 -9.76
N VAL A 151 8.88 14.63 -9.50
CA VAL A 151 8.23 13.37 -9.88
C VAL A 151 6.90 13.65 -10.57
N VAL A 152 6.74 13.08 -11.76
CA VAL A 152 5.48 13.02 -12.50
C VAL A 152 5.02 11.58 -12.56
N LEU A 153 3.76 11.33 -12.22
CA LEU A 153 3.10 10.05 -12.46
C LEU A 153 2.34 10.14 -13.76
N GLU A 154 2.45 9.13 -14.61
CA GLU A 154 1.68 9.00 -15.85
C GLU A 154 0.97 7.67 -15.87
N ARG A 155 -0.36 7.70 -15.98
CA ARG A 155 -1.14 6.47 -16.08
C ARG A 155 -1.06 5.89 -17.49
N SER A 156 -0.66 4.62 -17.60
CA SER A 156 -0.55 3.91 -18.87
C SER A 156 -1.88 3.29 -19.34
N ASP A 157 -2.86 3.17 -18.45
CA ASP A 157 -4.19 2.62 -18.72
C ASP A 157 -5.19 3.66 -19.26
N GLY A 158 -6.26 3.16 -19.89
CA GLY A 158 -7.35 3.96 -20.47
C GLY A 158 -7.58 3.73 -21.96
N ASP A 159 -8.77 4.08 -22.44
CA ASP A 159 -9.23 3.92 -23.84
C ASP A 159 -8.95 5.14 -24.73
N GLY A 160 -8.10 6.06 -24.26
CA GLY A 160 -7.80 7.32 -24.95
C GLY A 160 -8.82 8.45 -24.74
N ARG A 161 -9.87 8.26 -23.91
CA ARG A 161 -10.85 9.32 -23.61
C ARG A 161 -10.40 10.35 -22.58
N ALA A 162 -9.41 10.02 -21.75
CA ALA A 162 -8.79 10.98 -20.84
C ALA A 162 -7.88 11.93 -21.65
N SER A 163 -8.05 13.25 -21.48
CA SER A 163 -7.14 14.24 -22.05
C SER A 163 -5.72 14.05 -21.50
N GLY A 164 -4.69 14.50 -22.23
CA GLY A 164 -3.29 14.33 -21.82
C GLY A 164 -3.00 14.87 -20.41
N GLU A 165 -3.65 15.97 -20.01
CA GLU A 165 -3.54 16.56 -18.67
C GLU A 165 -4.15 15.67 -17.57
N ASP A 166 -5.20 14.91 -17.88
CA ASP A 166 -5.84 14.02 -16.90
C ASP A 166 -5.08 12.73 -16.66
N ARG A 167 -4.10 12.42 -17.54
CA ARG A 167 -3.25 11.23 -17.48
C ARG A 167 -1.95 11.44 -16.72
N GLN A 168 -1.55 12.68 -16.48
CA GLN A 168 -0.33 13.03 -15.77
C GLN A 168 -0.63 13.72 -14.44
N LEU A 169 0.23 13.49 -13.45
CA LEU A 169 0.14 14.10 -12.13
C LEU A 169 1.52 14.42 -11.58
N ARG A 170 1.85 15.71 -11.43
CA ARG A 170 3.07 16.12 -10.72
C ARG A 170 2.89 15.98 -9.21
N VAL A 171 3.60 15.03 -8.61
CA VAL A 171 3.54 14.70 -7.17
C VAL A 171 4.75 15.19 -6.39
N SER A 172 5.84 15.57 -7.07
CA SER A 172 6.99 16.26 -6.46
C SER A 172 7.52 17.32 -7.41
N SER A 173 8.06 18.41 -6.86
CA SER A 173 8.72 19.49 -7.61
C SER A 173 10.24 19.40 -7.41
N GLY A 174 11.00 19.62 -8.47
CA GLY A 174 12.47 19.61 -8.46
C GLY A 174 13.00 20.14 -9.79
N ALA A 175 14.29 20.50 -9.83
CA ALA A 175 14.95 20.98 -11.04
C ALA A 175 15.01 19.86 -12.09
N ASP A 176 15.49 18.69 -11.68
CA ASP A 176 15.41 17.46 -12.47
C ASP A 176 14.11 16.72 -12.16
N THR A 177 13.49 16.17 -13.20
CA THR A 177 12.19 15.48 -13.10
C THR A 177 12.28 14.07 -13.66
N VAL A 178 11.76 13.10 -12.91
CA VAL A 178 11.56 11.72 -13.33
C VAL A 178 10.07 11.46 -13.53
N THR A 179 9.71 10.79 -14.61
CA THR A 179 8.34 10.33 -14.90
C THR A 179 8.23 8.83 -14.64
N LEU A 180 7.29 8.45 -13.78
CA LEU A 180 6.90 7.06 -13.55
C LEU A 180 5.66 6.78 -14.41
N VAL A 181 5.75 5.84 -15.34
CA VAL A 181 4.67 5.46 -16.26
C VAL A 181 4.20 4.04 -15.96
N GLY A 182 2.90 3.87 -15.72
CA GLY A 182 2.33 2.55 -15.47
C GLY A 182 0.87 2.58 -15.04
N ARG A 183 0.31 1.43 -14.66
CA ARG A 183 -1.06 1.40 -14.13
C ARG A 183 -1.14 2.16 -12.80
N PRO A 184 -2.26 2.83 -12.48
CA PRO A 184 -2.43 3.54 -11.22
C PRO A 184 -2.09 2.71 -9.97
N SER A 185 -2.46 1.43 -9.96
CA SER A 185 -2.09 0.47 -8.92
C SER A 185 -0.57 0.28 -8.76
N GLU A 186 0.19 0.17 -9.85
CA GLU A 186 1.65 0.05 -9.82
C GLU A 186 2.33 1.36 -9.37
N LEU A 187 1.79 2.51 -9.79
CA LEU A 187 2.26 3.83 -9.33
C LEU A 187 2.02 4.02 -7.83
N LEU A 188 0.90 3.51 -7.32
CA LEU A 188 0.59 3.46 -5.89
C LEU A 188 1.59 2.59 -5.13
N LEU A 189 1.92 1.39 -5.64
CA LEU A 189 2.92 0.50 -5.03
C LEU A 189 4.30 1.19 -4.93
N TYR A 190 4.75 1.86 -5.99
CA TYR A 190 6.01 2.63 -5.95
C TYR A 190 5.99 3.70 -4.85
N GLY A 191 4.91 4.48 -4.77
CA GLY A 191 4.73 5.51 -3.75
C GLY A 191 4.67 4.97 -2.30
N HIS A 192 4.46 3.66 -2.13
CA HIS A 192 4.53 2.97 -0.84
C HIS A 192 5.86 2.21 -0.65
N GLY A 193 6.87 2.42 -1.49
CA GLY A 193 8.18 1.80 -1.36
C GLY A 193 8.33 0.42 -2.01
N ARG A 194 7.37 -0.01 -2.84
CA ARG A 194 7.40 -1.31 -3.55
C ARG A 194 7.96 -1.17 -4.97
N GLY A 195 8.85 -0.19 -5.19
CA GLY A 195 9.39 0.13 -6.51
C GLY A 195 10.13 -1.03 -7.19
N ALA A 196 10.73 -1.95 -6.42
CA ALA A 196 11.44 -3.11 -6.96
C ALA A 196 10.53 -4.16 -7.62
N VAL A 197 9.23 -4.19 -7.29
CA VAL A 197 8.26 -5.15 -7.83
C VAL A 197 7.15 -4.48 -8.65
N ALA A 198 7.12 -3.15 -8.67
CA ALA A 198 6.12 -2.38 -9.40
C ALA A 198 6.44 -2.42 -10.90
N ASP A 199 5.44 -2.74 -11.72
CA ASP A 199 5.55 -2.81 -13.18
C ASP A 199 5.43 -1.41 -13.78
N LEU A 200 6.56 -0.69 -13.80
CA LEU A 200 6.65 0.70 -14.24
C LEU A 200 7.77 0.91 -15.25
N GLN A 201 7.53 1.80 -16.20
CA GLN A 201 8.58 2.43 -16.97
C GLN A 201 9.03 3.72 -16.25
N VAL A 202 10.33 3.88 -16.07
CA VAL A 202 10.93 5.06 -15.44
C VAL A 202 11.66 5.88 -16.50
N ILE A 203 11.28 7.14 -16.66
CA ILE A 203 11.80 8.05 -17.69
C ILE A 203 12.46 9.24 -17.01
N GLY A 204 13.72 9.49 -17.33
CA GLY A 204 14.50 10.62 -16.82
C GLY A 204 15.99 10.42 -17.08
N GLU A 205 16.78 11.42 -16.72
CA GLU A 205 18.25 11.31 -16.73
C GLU A 205 18.72 10.28 -15.68
N GLU A 206 19.87 9.64 -15.94
CA GLU A 206 20.38 8.51 -15.14
C GLU A 206 20.53 8.85 -13.65
N GLU A 207 21.12 10.01 -13.33
CA GLU A 207 21.36 10.43 -11.95
C GLU A 207 20.05 10.70 -11.18
N PRO A 208 19.09 11.50 -11.68
CA PRO A 208 17.77 11.66 -11.06
C PRO A 208 16.98 10.36 -10.90
N VAL A 209 17.04 9.46 -11.89
CA VAL A 209 16.39 8.14 -11.81
C VAL A 209 16.98 7.32 -10.67
N ARG A 210 18.31 7.23 -10.60
CA ARG A 210 18.99 6.52 -9.52
C ARG A 210 18.67 7.11 -8.15
N ALA A 211 18.70 8.44 -8.03
CA ALA A 211 18.35 9.12 -6.79
C ALA A 211 16.92 8.82 -6.34
N LEU A 212 15.97 8.73 -7.28
CA LEU A 212 14.58 8.36 -6.98
C LEU A 212 14.45 6.88 -6.60
N THR A 213 15.18 5.97 -7.25
CA THR A 213 15.14 4.53 -6.97
C THR A 213 15.75 4.18 -5.61
N ASP A 214 16.81 4.89 -5.21
CA ASP A 214 17.49 4.69 -3.92
C ASP A 214 16.71 5.33 -2.73
N ALA A 215 15.66 6.10 -3.00
CA ALA A 215 14.88 6.78 -1.97
C ALA A 215 13.92 5.83 -1.22
N ASP A 216 13.89 5.96 0.11
CA ASP A 216 12.99 5.17 0.97
C ASP A 216 11.60 5.80 1.10
N PHE A 217 10.65 5.24 0.35
CA PHE A 217 9.22 5.54 0.42
C PHE A 217 8.45 4.62 1.39
N SER A 218 9.12 3.72 2.10
CA SER A 218 8.48 2.89 3.11
C SER A 218 7.92 3.78 4.22
N LEU A 219 6.71 3.45 4.67
CA LEU A 219 6.06 4.09 5.82
C LEU A 219 6.82 3.78 7.10
#